data_AF-A0A1V5UTC2-F1
#
_entry.id   AF-A0A1V5UTC2-F1
#
_cell.length_a   1.000
_cell.length_b   1.000
_cell.length_c   1.000
_cell.angle_alpha   90.00
_cell.angle_beta   90.00
_cell.angle_gamma   90.00
#
_symmetry.space_group_name_H-M   'P 1'
#
loop_
_entity.id
_entity.type
_entity.pdbx_description
1 polymer ?
#
loop_
_entity_poly.entity_id
_entity_poly.type
_entity_poly.pdbx_seq_one_letter_code
_entity_poly.pdbx_strand_id
1 'polypeptide(L)'
;MMRTILFIHFNPSSGQLEQLVKRIPYAPEDSEMYWIDISRKEKEMLGAEKLEYLNNHYEDDRPYVWKNQPAHIASVDLPIPHMRLRLLKAMREDCRNRLEENANLADTNEISGRMLLFRSQADFSIVSRGYGTFAVSWDLFGVRHWFGLHSPGKFQMPTPELLRRMIREVWLERKSDFQNEMRQDAKILELLNSAIRDAEDKITLE
;
A
#
# COMPACT_ATOMS: atom_id res chain seq x y z
N MET A 1 34.44 2.72 2.04
CA MET A 1 33.76 2.60 3.36
C MET A 1 32.68 1.54 3.25
N MET A 2 32.00 1.14 4.34
CA MET A 2 30.93 0.15 4.26
C MET A 2 29.59 0.85 4.49
N ARG A 3 28.71 0.85 3.49
CA ARG A 3 27.36 1.38 3.63
C ARG A 3 26.50 0.38 4.38
N THR A 4 25.75 0.89 5.35
CA THR A 4 24.74 0.14 6.08
C THR A 4 23.37 0.49 5.52
N ILE A 5 22.53 -0.52 5.34
CA ILE A 5 21.13 -0.37 4.92
C ILE A 5 20.28 -1.02 6.01
N LEU A 6 19.35 -0.25 6.56
CA LEU A 6 18.39 -0.71 7.54
C LEU A 6 17.01 -0.80 6.88
N PHE A 7 16.39 -1.96 6.99
CA PHE A 7 15.02 -2.23 6.60
C PHE A 7 14.13 -2.34 7.83
N ILE A 8 12.95 -1.74 7.76
CA ILE A 8 11.88 -1.93 8.75
C ILE A 8 10.57 -2.14 7.98
N HIS A 9 9.84 -3.17 8.35
CA HIS A 9 8.52 -3.44 7.78
C HIS A 9 7.54 -3.91 8.86
N PHE A 10 6.25 -3.76 8.58
CA PHE A 10 5.20 -4.35 9.40
C PHE A 10 4.83 -5.71 8.81
N ASN A 11 5.00 -6.78 9.58
CA ASN A 11 4.62 -8.13 9.20
C ASN A 11 3.18 -8.40 9.70
N PRO A 12 2.18 -8.56 8.82
CA PRO A 12 0.80 -8.77 9.24
C PRO A 12 0.58 -10.06 10.04
N SER A 13 1.37 -11.11 9.74
CA SER A 13 1.26 -12.43 10.36
C SER A 13 1.77 -12.43 11.80
N SER A 14 2.90 -11.78 12.06
CA SER A 14 3.44 -11.64 13.42
C SER A 14 2.81 -10.46 14.17
N GLY A 15 2.23 -9.49 13.45
CA GLY A 15 1.64 -8.28 14.02
C GLY A 15 2.69 -7.34 14.62
N GLN A 16 3.94 -7.42 14.17
CA GLN A 16 5.08 -6.69 14.70
C GLN A 16 5.85 -5.94 13.61
N LEU A 17 6.67 -4.97 14.05
CA LEU A 17 7.68 -4.34 13.20
C LEU A 17 8.95 -5.18 13.23
N GLU A 18 9.39 -5.63 12.06
CA GLU A 18 10.54 -6.49 11.89
C GLU A 18 11.66 -5.73 11.18
N GLN A 19 12.89 -5.90 11.67
CA GLN A 19 14.07 -5.18 11.19
C GLN A 19 15.08 -6.12 10.55
N LEU A 20 15.73 -5.64 9.48
CA LEU A 20 16.86 -6.31 8.85
C LEU A 20 17.96 -5.29 8.56
N VAL A 21 19.21 -5.64 8.88
CA VAL A 21 20.37 -4.78 8.59
C VAL A 21 21.27 -5.48 7.58
N LYS A 22 21.59 -4.79 6.49
CA LYS A 22 22.52 -5.25 5.46
C LYS A 22 23.70 -4.30 5.36
N ARG A 23 24.90 -4.85 5.24
CA ARG A 23 26.14 -4.10 5.10
C ARG A 23 26.78 -4.45 3.76
N ILE A 24 27.17 -3.43 3.02
CA ILE A 24 27.74 -3.58 1.68
C ILE A 24 28.98 -2.69 1.51
N PRO A 25 30.02 -3.16 0.81
CA PRO A 25 31.11 -2.30 0.39
C PRO A 25 30.56 -1.12 -0.42
N TYR A 26 30.94 0.10 -0.05
CA TYR A 26 30.60 1.32 -0.78
C TYR A 26 31.83 1.80 -1.54
N ALA A 27 31.77 1.77 -2.88
CA ALA A 27 32.75 2.43 -3.72
C ALA A 27 32.17 3.76 -4.26
N PRO A 28 32.86 4.90 -4.10
CA PRO A 28 32.44 6.17 -4.69
C PRO A 28 32.29 6.13 -6.22
N GLU A 29 32.97 5.17 -6.86
CA GLU A 29 32.98 4.93 -8.31
C GLU A 29 31.76 4.12 -8.78
N ASP A 30 31.01 3.52 -7.85
CA ASP A 30 29.78 2.77 -8.13
C ASP A 30 28.64 3.66 -8.63
N SER A 31 28.88 4.83 -9.23
CA SER A 31 27.85 5.65 -9.88
C SER A 31 27.00 4.91 -10.94
N GLU A 32 27.42 3.70 -11.35
CA GLU A 32 26.63 2.78 -12.17
C GLU A 32 25.49 2.10 -11.39
N MET A 33 24.39 1.76 -12.07
CA MET A 33 23.27 1.05 -11.45
C MET A 33 23.69 -0.36 -11.04
N TYR A 34 23.97 -0.56 -9.75
CA TYR A 34 24.03 -1.90 -9.16
C TYR A 34 22.73 -2.22 -8.44
N TRP A 35 22.19 -3.38 -8.75
CA TRP A 35 21.02 -3.92 -8.08
C TRP A 35 21.47 -4.72 -6.87
N ILE A 36 21.14 -4.26 -5.66
CA ILE A 36 21.25 -5.11 -4.48
C ILE A 36 20.06 -6.06 -4.52
N ASP A 37 20.34 -7.32 -4.83
CA ASP A 37 19.37 -8.39 -4.59
C ASP A 37 19.40 -8.77 -3.10
N ILE A 38 18.21 -8.93 -2.53
CA ILE A 38 18.01 -9.47 -1.20
C ILE A 38 17.84 -10.99 -1.32
N SER A 39 18.56 -11.75 -0.50
CA SER A 39 18.48 -13.21 -0.51
C SER A 39 17.06 -13.69 -0.22
N ARG A 40 16.73 -14.91 -0.64
CA ARG A 40 15.41 -15.51 -0.38
C ARG A 40 15.06 -15.49 1.12
N LYS A 41 16.02 -15.80 1.99
CA LYS A 41 15.82 -15.79 3.45
C LYS A 41 15.50 -14.40 3.98
N GLU A 42 16.20 -13.38 3.49
CA GLU A 42 15.95 -11.99 3.88
C GLU A 42 14.59 -11.50 3.34
N LYS A 43 14.18 -11.93 2.13
CA LYS A 43 12.84 -11.68 1.58
C LYS A 43 11.75 -12.29 2.45
N GLU A 44 11.94 -13.54 2.89
CA GLU A 44 11.05 -14.24 3.82
C GLU A 44 10.98 -13.51 5.18
N MET A 45 12.11 -13.03 5.70
CA MET A 45 12.17 -12.21 6.92
C MET A 45 11.52 -10.83 6.77
N LEU A 46 11.35 -10.33 5.55
CA LEU A 46 10.72 -9.04 5.25
C LEU A 46 9.27 -9.18 4.77
N GLY A 47 8.74 -10.40 4.70
CA GLY A 47 7.40 -10.67 4.17
C GLY A 47 7.20 -10.17 2.72
N ALA A 48 8.28 -10.06 1.93
CA ALA A 48 8.25 -9.48 0.61
C ALA A 48 8.57 -10.53 -0.47
N GLU A 49 7.82 -10.53 -1.57
CA GLU A 49 8.08 -11.44 -2.69
C GLU A 49 9.32 -11.03 -3.48
N LYS A 50 9.55 -9.73 -3.63
CA LYS A 50 10.64 -9.15 -4.42
C LYS A 50 11.12 -7.84 -3.81
N LEU A 51 12.43 -7.72 -3.65
CA LEU A 51 13.12 -6.52 -3.18
C LEU A 51 14.42 -6.37 -3.96
N GLU A 52 14.48 -5.35 -4.81
CA GLU A 52 15.64 -4.99 -5.62
C GLU A 52 15.95 -3.51 -5.39
N TYR A 53 17.19 -3.17 -5.05
CA TYR A 53 17.58 -1.79 -4.78
C TYR A 53 18.60 -1.32 -5.79
N LEU A 54 18.35 -0.12 -6.33
CA LEU A 54 19.35 0.63 -7.06
C LEU A 54 20.28 1.29 -6.06
N ASN A 55 21.52 0.81 -5.96
CA ASN A 55 22.45 1.21 -4.90
C ASN A 55 22.86 2.69 -4.95
N ASN A 56 22.48 3.45 -5.99
CA ASN A 56 22.98 4.81 -6.25
C ASN A 56 21.94 5.87 -6.61
N HIS A 57 20.64 5.54 -6.55
CA HIS A 57 19.59 6.54 -6.81
C HIS A 57 19.00 7.17 -5.55
N TYR A 58 19.50 6.79 -4.38
CA TYR A 58 19.01 7.26 -3.10
C TYR A 58 20.06 8.09 -2.39
N GLU A 59 19.63 9.20 -1.82
CA GLU A 59 20.49 10.05 -0.97
C GLU A 59 20.77 9.29 0.33
N ASP A 60 22.05 9.22 0.73
CA ASP A 60 22.39 8.70 2.05
C ASP A 60 21.67 9.53 3.13
N ASP A 61 21.36 8.88 4.25
CA ASP A 61 20.67 9.43 5.42
C ASP A 61 19.21 9.84 5.21
N ARG A 62 18.67 9.60 4.00
CA ARG A 62 17.27 9.84 3.67
C ARG A 62 16.44 8.56 3.83
N PRO A 63 15.38 8.58 4.65
CA PRO A 63 14.46 7.46 4.76
C PRO A 63 13.50 7.40 3.56
N TYR A 64 13.23 6.19 3.09
CA TYR A 64 12.27 5.90 2.03
C TYR A 64 11.19 4.97 2.57
N VAL A 65 9.93 5.38 2.38
CA VAL A 65 8.74 4.63 2.78
C VAL A 65 7.89 4.41 1.54
N TRP A 66 7.46 3.17 1.33
CA TRP A 66 6.69 2.76 0.16
C TRP A 66 5.43 2.01 0.60
N LYS A 67 4.35 2.14 -0.17
CA LYS A 67 3.11 1.38 0.08
C LYS A 67 3.40 -0.11 -0.16
N ASN A 68 3.02 -0.95 0.80
CA ASN A 68 3.12 -2.42 0.74
C ASN A 68 4.55 -2.97 0.52
N GLN A 69 5.58 -2.19 0.84
CA GLN A 69 6.98 -2.61 0.74
C GLN A 69 7.72 -2.22 2.01
N PRO A 70 8.79 -2.94 2.38
CA PRO A 70 9.67 -2.55 3.47
C PRO A 70 10.21 -1.13 3.29
N ALA A 71 10.13 -0.34 4.36
CA ALA A 71 10.77 0.97 4.42
C ALA A 71 12.27 0.78 4.66
N HIS A 72 13.09 1.70 4.15
CA HIS A 72 14.53 1.60 4.32
C HIS A 72 15.24 2.95 4.41
N ILE A 73 16.45 2.91 4.95
CA ILE A 73 17.40 4.02 4.98
C ILE A 73 18.80 3.45 4.77
N ALA A 74 19.58 4.11 3.93
CA ALA A 74 20.98 3.79 3.70
C ALA A 74 21.86 4.89 4.30
N SER A 75 23.01 4.51 4.85
CA SER A 75 24.00 5.47 5.34
C SER A 75 25.40 4.87 5.38
N VAL A 76 26.39 5.72 5.13
CA VAL A 76 27.81 5.42 5.35
C VAL A 76 28.26 5.88 6.76
N ASP A 77 27.61 6.90 7.31
CA ASP A 77 28.09 7.65 8.47
C ASP A 77 27.19 7.53 9.72
N LEU A 78 25.88 7.32 9.53
CA LEU A 78 24.93 7.25 10.64
C LEU A 78 25.00 5.90 11.36
N PRO A 79 25.09 5.91 12.70
CA PRO A 79 24.90 4.70 13.49
C PRO A 79 23.48 4.12 13.35
N ILE A 80 23.36 2.80 13.46
CA ILE A 80 22.09 2.06 13.34
C ILE A 80 20.97 2.62 14.24
N PRO A 81 21.21 3.00 15.51
CA PRO A 81 20.17 3.60 16.35
C PRO A 81 19.55 4.86 15.73
N HIS A 82 20.39 5.77 15.20
CA HIS A 82 19.92 7.00 14.57
C HIS A 82 19.20 6.72 13.23
N MET A 83 19.72 5.80 12.42
CA MET A 83 19.04 5.33 11.21
C MET A 83 17.64 4.81 11.52
N ARG A 84 17.54 3.96 12.56
CA ARG A 84 16.27 3.39 13.03
C ARG A 84 15.28 4.47 13.44
N LEU A 85 15.70 5.43 14.25
CA LEU A 85 14.82 6.51 14.69
C LEU A 85 14.31 7.35 13.51
N ARG A 86 15.19 7.71 12.56
CA ARG A 86 14.80 8.48 11.36
C ARG A 86 13.79 7.71 10.51
N LEU A 87 14.03 6.43 10.27
CA LEU A 87 13.15 5.60 9.46
C LEU A 87 11.79 5.41 10.12
N LEU A 88 11.73 5.12 11.43
CA LEU A 88 10.48 5.00 12.17
C LEU A 88 9.66 6.29 12.14
N LYS A 89 10.30 7.46 12.27
CA LYS A 89 9.63 8.77 12.18
C LYS A 89 9.06 9.01 10.78
N ALA A 90 9.80 8.66 9.73
CA ALA A 90 9.30 8.76 8.36
C ALA A 90 8.11 7.81 8.10
N MET A 91 8.19 6.57 8.56
CA MET A 91 7.08 5.61 8.48
C MET A 91 5.84 6.11 9.22
N ARG A 92 6.01 6.76 10.39
CA ARG A 92 4.90 7.33 11.17
C ARG A 92 4.20 8.43 10.40
N GLU A 93 4.96 9.32 9.78
CA GLU A 93 4.41 10.43 9.01
C GLU A 93 3.65 9.92 7.79
N ASP A 94 4.24 9.00 7.04
CA ASP A 94 3.58 8.37 5.89
C ASP A 94 2.28 7.67 6.31
N CYS A 95 2.29 6.95 7.43
CA CYS A 95 1.10 6.30 7.97
C CYS A 95 -0.01 7.30 8.36
N ARG A 96 0.35 8.49 8.88
CA ARG A 96 -0.64 9.55 9.19
C ARG A 96 -1.23 10.13 7.92
N ASN A 97 -0.40 10.41 6.92
CA ASN A 97 -0.85 10.93 5.64
C ASN A 97 -1.82 9.96 4.95
N ARG A 98 -1.51 8.65 4.97
CA ARG A 98 -2.42 7.62 4.43
C ARG A 98 -3.75 7.54 5.18
N LEU A 99 -3.75 7.66 6.51
CA LEU A 99 -4.99 7.69 7.29
C LEU A 99 -5.87 8.88 6.92
N GLU A 100 -5.29 10.07 6.75
CA GLU A 100 -6.00 11.27 6.33
C GLU A 100 -6.54 11.15 4.90
N GLU A 101 -5.70 10.68 3.97
CA GLU A 101 -6.08 10.45 2.57
C GLU A 101 -7.23 9.42 2.48
N ASN A 102 -7.12 8.29 3.17
CA ASN A 102 -8.14 7.26 3.16
C ASN A 102 -9.45 7.72 3.82
N ALA A 103 -9.40 8.58 4.84
CA ALA A 103 -10.61 9.17 5.41
C ALA A 103 -11.33 10.05 4.37
N ASN A 104 -10.60 10.90 3.65
CA ASN A 104 -11.16 11.75 2.58
C ASN A 104 -11.74 10.92 1.42
N LEU A 105 -11.04 9.84 1.03
CA LEU A 105 -11.50 8.92 -0.02
C LEU A 105 -12.75 8.13 0.42
N ALA A 106 -12.82 7.73 1.70
CA ALA A 106 -13.98 7.04 2.25
C ALA A 106 -15.24 7.93 2.23
N ASP A 107 -15.10 9.21 2.62
CA ASP A 107 -16.19 10.18 2.56
C ASP A 107 -16.65 10.43 1.12
N THR A 108 -15.69 10.58 0.20
CA THR A 108 -15.97 10.73 -1.24
C THR A 108 -16.71 9.51 -1.81
N ASN A 109 -16.31 8.30 -1.40
CA ASN A 109 -16.95 7.04 -1.78
C ASN A 109 -18.38 6.93 -1.22
N GLU A 110 -18.62 7.36 0.02
CA GLU A 110 -19.95 7.38 0.63
C GLU A 110 -20.91 8.32 -0.14
N ILE A 111 -20.46 9.54 -0.45
CA ILE A 111 -21.26 10.53 -1.20
C ILE A 111 -21.54 10.01 -2.61
N SER A 112 -20.49 9.62 -3.32
CA SER A 112 -20.60 9.16 -4.71
C SER A 112 -21.47 7.90 -4.81
N GLY A 113 -21.35 6.99 -3.84
CA GLY A 113 -22.07 5.71 -3.84
C GLY A 113 -23.57 5.93 -3.70
N ARG A 114 -23.95 6.82 -2.76
CA ARG A 114 -25.34 7.26 -2.63
C ARG A 114 -25.82 7.92 -3.92
N MET A 115 -25.07 8.87 -4.47
CA MET A 115 -25.48 9.57 -5.70
C MET A 115 -25.72 8.63 -6.88
N LEU A 116 -24.83 7.64 -7.08
CA LEU A 116 -24.96 6.66 -8.18
C LEU A 116 -26.16 5.73 -7.99
N LEU A 117 -26.49 5.34 -6.75
CA LEU A 117 -27.69 4.54 -6.47
C LEU A 117 -29.00 5.27 -6.78
N PHE A 118 -29.00 6.61 -6.67
CA PHE A 118 -30.16 7.45 -6.99
C PHE A 118 -30.22 7.91 -8.44
N ARG A 119 -29.14 7.78 -9.23
CA ARG A 119 -29.16 8.09 -10.67
C ARG A 119 -29.77 6.93 -11.47
N SER A 120 -30.70 7.25 -12.36
CA SER A 120 -31.44 6.28 -13.18
C SER A 120 -30.77 5.95 -14.52
N GLN A 121 -29.70 6.65 -14.89
CA GLN A 121 -28.95 6.40 -16.12
C GLN A 121 -27.65 5.68 -15.81
N ALA A 122 -27.47 4.55 -16.48
CA ALA A 122 -26.32 3.69 -16.31
C ALA A 122 -25.41 3.86 -17.53
N ASP A 123 -24.27 4.51 -17.33
CA ASP A 123 -23.25 4.74 -18.36
C ASP A 123 -22.27 3.55 -18.43
N PHE A 124 -22.79 2.35 -18.74
CA PHE A 124 -21.96 1.16 -18.93
C PHE A 124 -21.78 0.83 -20.42
N SER A 125 -20.62 0.28 -20.75
CA SER A 125 -20.30 -0.22 -22.09
C SER A 125 -20.40 -1.74 -22.13
N ILE A 126 -21.04 -2.30 -23.15
CA ILE A 126 -21.07 -3.75 -23.35
C ILE A 126 -19.79 -4.15 -24.09
N VAL A 127 -18.98 -5.00 -23.46
CA VAL A 127 -17.69 -5.44 -24.01
C VAL A 127 -17.82 -6.74 -24.80
N SER A 128 -18.69 -7.65 -24.35
CA SER A 128 -18.99 -8.88 -25.11
C SER A 128 -20.40 -9.38 -24.82
N ARG A 129 -20.95 -10.15 -25.78
CA ARG A 129 -22.27 -10.80 -25.69
C ARG A 129 -22.14 -12.27 -26.09
N GLY A 130 -22.56 -13.16 -25.20
CA GLY A 130 -22.72 -14.60 -25.43
C GLY A 130 -24.17 -15.01 -25.21
N TYR A 131 -24.52 -16.26 -25.53
CA TYR A 131 -25.87 -16.81 -25.33
C TYR A 131 -26.33 -16.68 -23.86
N GLY A 132 -27.05 -15.61 -23.54
CA GLY A 132 -27.56 -15.32 -22.19
C GLY A 132 -26.54 -14.69 -21.23
N THR A 133 -25.35 -14.31 -21.69
CA THR A 133 -24.32 -13.67 -20.86
C THR A 133 -23.77 -12.40 -21.48
N PHE A 134 -23.50 -11.39 -20.64
CA PHE A 134 -22.93 -10.12 -21.03
C PHE A 134 -21.70 -9.83 -20.18
N ALA A 135 -20.61 -9.38 -20.80
CA ALA A 135 -19.56 -8.68 -20.09
C ALA A 135 -19.79 -7.18 -20.28
N VAL A 136 -19.90 -6.45 -19.18
CA VAL A 136 -20.02 -4.98 -19.20
C VAL A 136 -18.83 -4.36 -18.48
N SER A 137 -18.34 -3.26 -19.02
CA SER A 137 -17.40 -2.38 -18.34
C SER A 137 -18.13 -1.11 -17.90
N TRP A 138 -17.85 -0.69 -16.68
CA TRP A 138 -18.45 0.51 -16.10
C TRP A 138 -17.39 1.25 -15.30
N ASP A 139 -17.21 2.52 -15.59
CA ASP A 139 -16.46 3.42 -14.71
C ASP A 139 -17.33 3.75 -13.49
N LEU A 140 -16.93 3.23 -12.32
CA LEU A 140 -17.53 3.56 -11.05
C LEU A 140 -16.43 4.15 -10.18
N PHE A 141 -16.66 5.37 -9.68
CA PHE A 141 -15.74 6.03 -8.75
C PHE A 141 -14.31 6.18 -9.31
N GLY A 142 -14.19 6.49 -10.60
CA GLY A 142 -12.90 6.69 -11.29
C GLY A 142 -12.12 5.40 -11.57
N VAL A 143 -12.74 4.25 -11.35
CA VAL A 143 -12.14 2.93 -11.56
C VAL A 143 -13.02 2.16 -12.54
N ARG A 144 -12.39 1.53 -13.53
CA ARG A 144 -13.11 0.69 -14.50
C ARG A 144 -13.35 -0.70 -13.93
N HIS A 145 -14.60 -0.99 -13.61
CA HIS A 145 -15.08 -2.29 -13.17
C HIS A 145 -15.60 -3.11 -14.35
N TRP A 146 -15.47 -4.43 -14.22
CA TRP A 146 -15.93 -5.40 -15.21
C TRP A 146 -16.91 -6.36 -14.54
N PHE A 147 -18.09 -6.51 -15.12
CA PHE A 147 -19.12 -7.37 -14.56
C PHE A 147 -19.58 -8.40 -15.58
N GLY A 148 -19.72 -9.64 -15.12
CA GLY A 148 -20.41 -10.71 -15.83
C GLY A 148 -21.88 -10.75 -15.44
N LEU A 149 -22.77 -10.60 -16.40
CA LEU A 149 -24.22 -10.59 -16.19
C LEU A 149 -24.85 -11.76 -16.91
N HIS A 150 -25.68 -12.53 -16.20
CA HIS A 150 -26.54 -13.54 -16.80
C HIS A 150 -27.96 -12.99 -16.95
N SER A 151 -28.49 -13.00 -18.18
CA SER A 151 -29.87 -12.55 -18.43
C SER A 151 -30.74 -13.77 -18.74
N PRO A 152 -31.85 -13.97 -18.00
CA PRO A 152 -32.75 -15.10 -18.21
C PRO A 152 -33.49 -15.04 -19.57
N GLY A 153 -33.40 -13.93 -20.31
CA GLY A 153 -33.92 -13.78 -21.65
C GLY A 153 -32.82 -13.50 -22.68
N LYS A 154 -32.96 -14.06 -23.89
CA LYS A 154 -32.09 -13.72 -25.02
C LYS A 154 -32.12 -12.20 -25.25
N PHE A 155 -30.97 -11.55 -25.06
CA PHE A 155 -30.74 -10.13 -25.41
C PHE A 155 -31.47 -9.06 -24.58
N GLN A 156 -31.96 -9.38 -23.38
CA GLN A 156 -32.54 -8.34 -22.50
C GLN A 156 -31.48 -7.55 -21.75
N MET A 157 -31.62 -6.22 -21.76
CA MET A 157 -30.79 -5.29 -20.99
C MET A 157 -30.87 -5.58 -19.48
N PRO A 158 -29.81 -5.28 -18.71
CA PRO A 158 -29.84 -5.40 -17.25
C PRO A 158 -31.01 -4.62 -16.66
N THR A 159 -31.72 -5.20 -15.69
CA THR A 159 -32.79 -4.49 -15.01
C THR A 159 -32.21 -3.36 -14.14
N PRO A 160 -32.96 -2.26 -13.92
CA PRO A 160 -32.53 -1.20 -13.00
C PRO A 160 -32.16 -1.71 -11.61
N GLU A 161 -32.84 -2.77 -11.14
CA GLU A 161 -32.57 -3.40 -9.85
C GLU A 161 -31.22 -4.15 -9.83
N LEU A 162 -30.89 -4.86 -10.92
CA LEU A 162 -29.59 -5.51 -11.06
C LEU A 162 -28.46 -4.47 -11.08
N LEU A 163 -28.63 -3.36 -11.80
CA LEU A 163 -27.65 -2.27 -11.87
C LEU A 163 -27.43 -1.62 -10.50
N ARG A 164 -28.51 -1.35 -9.74
CA ARG A 164 -28.41 -0.85 -8.36
C ARG A 164 -27.68 -1.82 -7.45
N ARG A 165 -27.95 -3.12 -7.58
CA ARG A 165 -27.26 -4.15 -6.81
C ARG A 165 -25.76 -4.17 -7.12
N MET A 166 -25.36 -4.08 -8.39
CA MET A 166 -23.95 -4.01 -8.79
C MET A 166 -23.24 -2.78 -8.23
N ILE A 167 -23.85 -1.59 -8.35
CA ILE A 167 -23.32 -0.35 -7.76
C ILE A 167 -23.16 -0.52 -6.24
N ARG A 168 -24.18 -1.09 -5.58
CA ARG A 168 -24.15 -1.33 -4.12
C ARG A 168 -23.03 -2.29 -3.73
N GLU A 169 -22.83 -3.37 -4.47
CA GLU A 169 -21.76 -4.34 -4.21
C GLU A 169 -20.39 -3.66 -4.32
N VAL A 170 -20.09 -2.95 -5.41
CA VAL A 170 -18.81 -2.20 -5.55
C VAL A 170 -18.64 -1.14 -4.46
N TRP A 171 -19.71 -0.41 -4.13
CA TRP A 171 -19.66 0.61 -3.10
C TRP A 171 -19.33 0.01 -1.72
N LEU A 172 -19.98 -1.10 -1.36
CA LEU A 172 -19.75 -1.79 -0.08
C LEU A 172 -18.37 -2.44 -0.02
N GLU A 173 -17.89 -3.01 -1.13
CA GLU A 173 -16.53 -3.56 -1.24
C GLU A 173 -15.48 -2.47 -0.98
N ARG A 174 -15.54 -1.35 -1.73
CA ARG A 174 -14.63 -0.21 -1.52
C ARG A 174 -14.71 0.34 -0.10
N LYS A 175 -15.91 0.41 0.48
CA LYS A 175 -16.10 0.85 1.87
C LYS A 175 -15.40 -0.10 2.85
N SER A 176 -15.51 -1.41 2.64
CA SER A 176 -14.79 -2.40 3.45
C SER A 176 -13.28 -2.26 3.28
N ASP A 177 -12.79 -2.02 2.07
CA ASP A 177 -11.37 -1.85 1.80
C ASP A 177 -10.80 -0.65 2.54
N PHE A 178 -11.43 0.53 2.45
CA PHE A 178 -11.03 1.71 3.21
C PHE A 178 -11.01 1.44 4.72
N GLN A 179 -12.04 0.78 5.26
CA GLN A 179 -12.10 0.43 6.67
C GLN A 179 -10.97 -0.53 7.09
N ASN A 180 -10.63 -1.49 6.23
CA ASN A 180 -9.55 -2.43 6.48
C ASN A 180 -8.18 -1.75 6.40
N GLU A 181 -7.92 -0.93 5.38
CA GLU A 181 -6.67 -0.17 5.25
C GLU A 181 -6.49 0.78 6.44
N MET A 182 -7.51 1.55 6.81
CA MET A 182 -7.44 2.45 7.96
C MET A 182 -7.20 1.71 9.29
N ARG A 183 -7.80 0.52 9.47
CA ARG A 183 -7.55 -0.31 10.67
C ARG A 183 -6.11 -0.80 10.71
N GLN A 184 -5.56 -1.22 9.57
CA GLN A 184 -4.16 -1.64 9.48
C GLN A 184 -3.21 -0.48 9.77
N ASP A 185 -3.43 0.68 9.16
CA ASP A 185 -2.61 1.87 9.40
C ASP A 185 -2.71 2.35 10.84
N ALA A 186 -3.88 2.32 11.48
CA ALA A 186 -4.02 2.64 12.90
C ALA A 186 -3.18 1.71 13.78
N LYS A 187 -3.19 0.39 13.51
CA LYS A 187 -2.36 -0.59 14.21
C LYS A 187 -0.87 -0.33 14.01
N ILE A 188 -0.46 -0.05 12.77
CA ILE A 188 0.93 0.29 12.45
C ILE A 188 1.36 1.55 13.20
N LEU A 189 0.51 2.58 13.23
CA LEU A 189 0.78 3.84 13.92
C LEU A 189 1.02 3.66 15.42
N GLU A 190 0.23 2.81 16.09
CA GLU A 190 0.45 2.46 17.50
C GLU A 190 1.80 1.80 17.73
N LEU A 191 2.16 0.81 16.90
CA LEU A 191 3.45 0.11 16.97
C LEU A 191 4.61 1.06 16.73
N LEU A 192 4.49 1.95 15.75
CA LEU A 192 5.49 2.97 15.45
C LEU A 192 5.69 3.93 16.63
N ASN A 193 4.61 4.39 17.27
CA ASN A 193 4.71 5.27 18.43
C ASN A 193 5.43 4.60 19.60
N SER A 194 5.17 3.31 19.86
CA SER A 194 5.93 2.55 20.86
C SER A 194 7.40 2.41 20.47
N ALA A 195 7.67 1.97 19.23
CA ALA A 195 9.02 1.74 18.74
C ALA A 195 9.89 3.00 18.68
N ILE A 196 9.27 4.17 18.46
CA ILE A 196 9.94 5.49 18.48
C ILE A 196 10.33 5.87 19.91
N ARG A 197 9.43 5.74 20.89
CA ARG A 197 9.76 6.00 22.30
C ARG A 197 10.95 5.14 22.75
N ASP A 198 10.88 3.84 22.47
CA ASP A 198 11.96 2.90 22.78
C ASP A 198 13.29 3.26 22.06
N ALA A 199 13.22 3.90 20.88
CA ALA A 199 14.39 4.34 20.15
C ALA A 199 15.01 5.60 20.76
N GLU A 200 14.18 6.57 21.14
CA GLU A 200 14.59 7.84 21.72
C GLU A 200 15.26 7.63 23.09
N ASP A 201 14.71 6.73 23.91
CA ASP A 201 15.27 6.37 25.21
C ASP A 201 16.68 5.76 25.07
N LYS A 202 16.90 4.91 24.06
CA LYS A 202 18.19 4.25 23.83
C LYS A 202 19.26 5.21 23.33
N ILE A 203 18.90 6.16 22.46
CA ILE A 203 19.84 7.16 21.94
C ILE A 203 20.25 8.16 23.02
N THR A 204 19.38 8.44 23.99
CA THR A 204 19.69 9.39 25.08
C THR A 204 20.66 8.81 26.12
N LEU A 205 20.84 7.48 26.12
CA LEU A 205 21.71 6.75 27.05
C LEU A 205 23.11 6.45 26.48
N GLU A 206 23.34 6.73 25.19
CA GLU A 206 24.64 6.58 24.48
C GLU A 206 25.39 7.92 24.41
#